data_AF-A0A151KUV3-F1
#
_entry.id   AF-A0A151KUV3-F1
#
_cell.length_a   1.000
_cell.length_b   1.000
_cell.length_c   1.000
_cell.angle_alpha   90.00
_cell.angle_beta   90.00
_cell.angle_gamma   90.00
#
_symmetry.space_group_name_H-M   'P 1'
#
loop_
_entity.id
_entity.type
_entity.pdbx_description
1 polymer ?
#
loop_
_entity_poly.entity_id
_entity_poly.type
_entity_poly.pdbx_seq_one_letter_code
_entity_poly.pdbx_strand_id
1 'polypeptide(L)'
;MMHEYQVTFLVNDVNASAHVAQPLSRVARKFKSTLHIINITQNRSAELAKSLAVLQVGLQEGDFCQITAIGIDAELACFVVKDMLSDHFTVVGSKINYEFSSHLAERLAQICPPAEVKWHYAKAHTELTKFECLKGLAQLIYPVSPDELILAFIKREERSSTCVAPGIAIPHVMFEGIEHIAVAVIKNDESMDWASKMGDVHLAIALVMPSKPNREQIIAATNLTRNLLCDQMVERLLRTRSGVDLQALLMYAMSRLLN
;
A
#
# COMPACT_ATOMS: atom_id res chain seq x y z
N MET A 1 -16.09 0.35 17.25
CA MET A 1 -14.79 0.53 16.57
C MET A 1 -14.94 1.74 15.65
N MET A 2 -14.11 2.78 15.76
CA MET A 2 -14.20 3.91 14.82
C MET A 2 -13.68 3.45 13.46
N HIS A 3 -14.49 3.61 12.42
CA HIS A 3 -14.10 3.20 11.07
C HIS A 3 -13.22 4.30 10.46
N GLU A 4 -12.04 3.90 9.98
CA GLU A 4 -11.15 4.76 9.20
C GLU A 4 -11.41 4.53 7.71
N TYR A 5 -11.55 5.63 6.98
CA TYR A 5 -11.70 5.67 5.52
C TYR A 5 -10.61 6.54 4.93
N GLN A 6 -10.24 6.29 3.68
CA GLN A 6 -9.16 7.00 3.02
C GLN A 6 -9.44 7.24 1.54
N VAL A 7 -8.80 8.29 1.02
CA VAL A 7 -8.75 8.58 -0.41
C VAL A 7 -7.30 8.81 -0.79
N THR A 8 -6.80 8.04 -1.75
CA THR A 8 -5.43 8.17 -2.28
C THR A 8 -5.47 8.87 -3.64
N PHE A 9 -4.54 9.80 -3.85
CA PHE A 9 -4.45 10.58 -5.08
C PHE A 9 -3.01 10.97 -5.43
N LEU A 10 -2.79 11.25 -6.71
CA LEU A 10 -1.57 11.83 -7.24
C LEU A 10 -1.80 13.29 -7.60
N VAL A 11 -0.84 14.13 -7.24
CA VAL A 11 -0.79 15.54 -7.63
C VAL A 11 -0.26 15.62 -9.06
N ASN A 12 -1.13 15.87 -10.03
CA ASN A 12 -0.77 16.08 -11.45
C ASN A 12 -0.83 17.56 -11.89
N ASP A 13 -1.37 18.44 -11.05
CA ASP A 13 -1.34 19.90 -11.23
C ASP A 13 -1.14 20.58 -9.87
N VAL A 14 0.00 21.25 -9.69
CA VAL A 14 0.33 21.95 -8.44
C VAL A 14 -0.56 23.18 -8.23
N ASN A 15 -0.95 23.85 -9.32
CA ASN A 15 -1.75 25.08 -9.23
C ASN A 15 -3.14 24.77 -8.67
N ALA A 16 -3.63 23.55 -8.86
CA ALA A 16 -4.86 23.06 -8.27
C ALA A 16 -4.86 23.14 -6.73
N SER A 17 -3.69 23.06 -6.08
CA SER A 17 -3.57 23.18 -4.61
C SER A 17 -4.15 24.48 -4.06
N ALA A 18 -3.96 25.60 -4.77
CA ALA A 18 -4.53 26.89 -4.38
C ALA A 18 -6.07 26.90 -4.48
N HIS A 19 -6.60 26.19 -5.48
CA HIS A 19 -8.03 26.07 -5.71
C HIS A 19 -8.71 25.13 -4.72
N VAL A 20 -8.05 24.03 -4.30
CA VAL A 20 -8.65 23.02 -3.42
C VAL A 20 -8.47 23.31 -1.92
N ALA A 21 -7.48 24.11 -1.51
CA ALA A 21 -7.14 24.28 -0.09
C ALA A 21 -8.30 24.82 0.76
N GLN A 22 -8.94 25.90 0.31
CA GLN A 22 -10.04 26.51 1.06
C GLN A 22 -11.32 25.66 0.97
N PRO A 23 -11.74 25.14 -0.19
CA PRO A 23 -12.87 24.21 -0.27
C PRO A 23 -12.71 22.98 0.63
N LEU A 24 -11.56 22.30 0.59
CA LEU A 24 -11.32 21.10 1.39
C LEU A 24 -11.38 21.39 2.90
N SER A 25 -10.75 22.48 3.36
CA SER A 25 -10.79 22.84 4.78
C SER A 25 -12.19 23.24 5.26
N ARG A 26 -12.98 23.92 4.43
CA ARG A 26 -14.40 24.23 4.72
C ARG A 26 -15.24 22.96 4.82
N VAL A 27 -15.03 22.01 3.92
CA VAL A 27 -15.77 20.74 3.90
C VAL A 27 -15.39 19.87 5.10
N ALA A 28 -14.10 19.77 5.42
CA ALA A 28 -13.63 19.03 6.59
C ALA A 28 -14.30 19.50 7.91
N ARG A 29 -14.54 20.80 8.08
CA ARG A 29 -15.22 21.36 9.27
C ARG A 29 -16.70 21.00 9.41
N LYS A 30 -17.34 20.50 8.34
CA LYS A 30 -18.76 20.13 8.35
C LYS A 30 -19.00 18.74 8.94
N PHE A 31 -17.96 17.92 9.02
CA PHE A 31 -18.04 16.55 9.52
C PHE A 31 -17.63 16.48 10.99
N LYS A 32 -18.19 15.50 11.70
CA LYS A 32 -17.80 15.14 13.07
C LYS A 32 -16.52 14.32 13.11
N SER A 33 -16.17 13.67 11.99
CA SER A 33 -14.92 12.95 11.80
C SER A 33 -13.74 13.91 11.72
N THR A 34 -12.59 13.47 12.21
CA THR A 34 -11.33 14.17 12.01
C THR A 34 -10.73 13.76 10.67
N LEU A 35 -10.40 14.74 9.82
CA LEU A 35 -9.76 14.52 8.54
C LEU A 35 -8.30 14.97 8.57
N HIS A 36 -7.40 14.17 8.03
CA HIS A 36 -5.99 14.52 7.85
C HIS A 36 -5.60 14.39 6.39
N ILE A 37 -4.83 15.36 5.89
CA ILE A 37 -4.10 15.25 4.62
C ILE A 37 -2.67 14.82 4.93
N ILE A 38 -2.18 13.88 4.13
CA ILE A 38 -0.88 13.24 4.26
C ILE A 38 -0.20 13.29 2.90
N ASN A 39 0.93 13.98 2.82
CA ASN A 39 1.83 13.92 1.68
C ASN A 39 2.85 12.80 1.96
N ILE A 40 2.68 11.66 1.30
CA ILE A 40 3.51 10.47 1.50
C ILE A 40 4.91 10.74 0.97
N THR A 41 5.01 11.41 -0.17
CA THR A 41 6.27 11.74 -0.83
C THR A 41 7.15 12.65 0.02
N GLN A 42 6.56 13.70 0.59
CA GLN A 42 7.28 14.70 1.37
C GLN A 42 7.35 14.38 2.86
N ASN A 43 6.72 13.28 3.29
CA ASN A 43 6.63 12.88 4.69
C ASN A 43 6.07 14.03 5.58
N ARG A 44 4.91 14.56 5.19
CA ARG A 44 4.23 15.65 5.90
C ARG A 44 2.76 15.32 6.09
N SER A 45 2.18 15.79 7.18
CA SER A 45 0.75 15.66 7.46
C SER A 45 0.18 16.89 8.14
N ALA A 46 -1.11 17.12 7.95
CA ALA A 46 -1.85 18.19 8.62
C ALA A 46 -3.32 17.81 8.78
N GLU A 47 -3.95 18.31 9.84
CA GLU A 47 -5.40 18.20 10.03
C GLU A 47 -6.12 19.11 9.03
N LEU A 48 -6.96 18.52 8.18
CA LEU A 48 -7.55 19.19 7.02
C LEU A 48 -8.49 20.34 7.38
N ALA A 49 -9.06 20.34 8.59
CA ALA A 49 -9.89 21.43 9.11
C ALA A 49 -9.12 22.76 9.27
N LYS A 50 -7.78 22.72 9.34
CA LYS A 50 -6.93 23.91 9.46
C LYS A 50 -6.79 24.59 8.09
N SER A 51 -6.98 25.91 8.05
CA SER A 51 -6.97 26.68 6.79
C SER A 51 -5.65 26.59 6.01
N LEU A 52 -4.54 26.28 6.69
CA LEU A 52 -3.21 26.16 6.09
C LEU A 52 -2.80 24.70 5.84
N ALA A 53 -3.68 23.71 6.03
CA ALA A 53 -3.31 22.29 5.98
C ALA A 53 -2.66 21.87 4.65
N VAL A 54 -3.26 22.25 3.52
CA VAL A 54 -2.74 21.94 2.17
C VAL A 54 -1.38 22.63 1.92
N LEU A 55 -1.21 23.84 2.44
CA LEU A 55 0.08 24.55 2.36
C LEU A 55 1.14 23.89 3.25
N GLN A 56 0.77 23.45 4.45
CA GLN A 56 1.67 22.78 5.40
C GLN A 56 2.21 21.46 4.86
N VAL A 57 1.36 20.67 4.17
CA VAL A 57 1.83 19.43 3.53
C VAL A 57 2.60 19.68 2.24
N GLY A 58 2.54 20.90 1.68
CA GLY A 58 3.39 21.38 0.60
C GLY A 58 3.34 20.51 -0.65
N LEU A 59 2.15 20.38 -1.25
CA LEU A 59 1.93 19.56 -2.45
C LEU A 59 2.77 20.03 -3.65
N GLN A 60 3.45 19.08 -4.30
CA GLN A 60 4.24 19.25 -5.52
C GLN A 60 3.79 18.28 -6.60
N GLU A 61 4.11 18.56 -7.86
CA GLU A 61 3.75 17.70 -8.98
C GLU A 61 4.44 16.34 -8.83
N GLY A 62 3.68 15.27 -8.99
CA GLY A 62 4.13 13.90 -8.77
C GLY A 62 4.08 13.44 -7.32
N ASP A 63 3.65 14.28 -6.36
CA ASP A 63 3.47 13.83 -4.98
C ASP A 63 2.31 12.84 -4.88
N PHE A 64 2.57 11.77 -4.12
CA PHE A 64 1.59 10.75 -3.75
C PHE A 64 1.02 11.11 -2.38
N CYS A 65 -0.30 11.26 -2.33
CA CYS A 65 -0.98 11.83 -1.17
C CYS A 65 -2.19 10.98 -0.76
N GLN A 66 -2.57 11.13 0.50
CA GLN A 66 -3.76 10.52 1.08
C GLN A 66 -4.53 11.54 1.91
N ILE A 67 -5.84 11.42 1.92
CA ILE A 67 -6.69 12.01 2.96
C ILE A 67 -7.34 10.87 3.75
N THR A 68 -7.16 10.87 5.07
CA THR A 68 -7.81 9.92 5.98
C THR A 68 -8.93 10.61 6.75
N ALA A 69 -10.03 9.90 6.99
CA ALA A 69 -11.15 10.35 7.81
C ALA A 69 -11.42 9.31 8.91
N ILE A 70 -11.53 9.76 10.15
CA ILE A 70 -11.76 8.91 11.33
C ILE A 70 -12.93 9.49 12.13
N GLY A 71 -14.00 8.72 12.29
CA GLY A 71 -15.17 9.14 13.05
C GLY A 71 -16.47 8.54 12.53
N ILE A 72 -17.59 9.02 13.05
CA ILE A 72 -18.92 8.45 12.79
C ILE A 72 -19.45 8.70 11.37
N ASP A 73 -19.01 9.78 10.73
CA ASP A 73 -19.39 10.19 9.38
C ASP A 73 -18.19 10.16 8.41
N ALA A 74 -17.13 9.42 8.77
CA ALA A 74 -15.89 9.33 8.01
C ALA A 74 -16.09 8.81 6.57
N GLU A 75 -16.97 7.83 6.37
CA GLU A 75 -17.27 7.30 5.05
C GLU A 75 -17.83 8.38 4.11
N LEU A 76 -18.83 9.13 4.61
CA LEU A 76 -19.45 10.22 3.86
C LEU A 76 -18.45 11.36 3.63
N ALA A 77 -17.62 11.67 4.63
CA ALA A 77 -16.56 12.66 4.50
C ALA A 77 -15.57 12.29 3.38
N CYS A 78 -15.10 11.04 3.34
CA CYS A 78 -14.23 10.55 2.28
C CYS A 78 -14.93 10.55 0.92
N PHE A 79 -16.21 10.21 0.84
CA PHE A 79 -16.97 10.26 -0.42
C PHE A 79 -17.00 11.69 -1.00
N VAL A 80 -17.36 12.69 -0.19
CA VAL A 80 -17.40 14.09 -0.62
C VAL A 80 -16.00 14.60 -0.99
N VAL A 81 -14.98 14.29 -0.18
CA VAL A 81 -13.60 14.69 -0.47
C VAL A 81 -13.10 14.05 -1.76
N LYS A 82 -13.41 12.77 -2.01
CA LYS A 82 -13.01 12.05 -3.22
C LYS A 82 -13.55 12.72 -4.48
N ASP A 83 -14.82 13.14 -4.46
CA ASP A 83 -15.46 13.86 -5.56
C ASP A 83 -14.70 15.17 -5.85
N MET A 84 -14.48 15.99 -4.81
CA MET A 84 -13.73 17.25 -4.92
C MET A 84 -12.29 17.07 -5.42
N LEU A 85 -11.61 16.00 -5.00
CA LEU A 85 -10.25 15.71 -5.48
C LEU A 85 -10.25 15.26 -6.93
N SER A 86 -11.29 14.57 -7.40
CA SER A 86 -11.34 14.00 -8.76
C SER A 86 -11.39 15.08 -9.85
N ASP A 87 -11.84 16.29 -9.52
CA ASP A 87 -11.86 17.45 -10.43
C ASP A 87 -10.46 18.04 -10.68
N HIS A 88 -9.50 17.74 -9.80
CA HIS A 88 -8.23 18.46 -9.72
C HIS A 88 -6.99 17.55 -9.67
N PHE A 89 -7.17 16.31 -9.20
CA PHE A 89 -6.10 15.36 -8.97
C PHE A 89 -6.45 13.98 -9.53
N THR A 90 -5.44 13.15 -9.75
CA THR A 90 -5.66 11.77 -10.19
C THR A 90 -5.95 10.88 -8.98
N VAL A 91 -7.22 10.58 -8.73
CA VAL A 91 -7.64 9.67 -7.65
C VAL A 91 -7.46 8.19 -8.07
N VAL A 92 -6.75 7.42 -7.24
CA VAL A 92 -6.37 6.01 -7.51
C VAL A 92 -7.61 5.12 -7.71
N GLY A 93 -8.52 5.11 -6.74
CA GLY A 93 -9.76 4.31 -6.74
C GLY A 93 -10.99 5.00 -7.34
N SER A 94 -10.83 5.99 -8.24
CA SER A 94 -11.93 6.79 -8.83
C SER A 94 -13.01 5.95 -9.52
N LYS A 95 -12.63 4.82 -10.14
CA LYS A 95 -13.55 3.85 -10.74
C LYS A 95 -13.54 2.57 -9.91
N ILE A 96 -14.73 2.09 -9.57
CA ILE A 96 -15.04 1.06 -8.57
C ILE A 96 -14.45 -0.30 -8.98
N ASN A 97 -13.16 -0.51 -8.77
CA ASN A 97 -12.53 -1.82 -8.69
C ASN A 97 -11.71 -1.84 -7.40
N TYR A 98 -12.22 -2.52 -6.37
CA TYR A 98 -11.59 -2.63 -5.05
C TYR A 98 -10.41 -3.62 -5.02
N GLU A 99 -10.09 -4.22 -6.16
CA GLU A 99 -9.13 -5.31 -6.30
C GLU A 99 -7.82 -4.84 -6.92
N PHE A 100 -6.77 -5.65 -6.72
CA PHE A 100 -5.51 -5.46 -7.43
C PHE A 100 -5.74 -5.62 -8.94
N SER A 101 -5.08 -4.79 -9.75
CA SER A 101 -5.25 -4.78 -11.20
C SER A 101 -3.90 -4.64 -11.90
N SER A 102 -3.69 -5.45 -12.95
CA SER A 102 -2.59 -5.30 -13.89
C SER A 102 -2.61 -3.94 -14.60
N HIS A 103 -3.80 -3.34 -14.77
CA HIS A 103 -3.98 -2.05 -15.47
C HIS A 103 -3.70 -0.82 -14.58
N LEU A 104 -3.44 -1.02 -13.28
CA LEU A 104 -3.15 0.11 -12.39
C LEU A 104 -1.84 0.81 -12.78
N ALA A 105 -0.84 0.04 -13.21
CA ALA A 105 0.43 0.56 -13.71
C ALA A 105 0.27 1.44 -14.95
N GLU A 106 -0.64 1.06 -15.87
CA GLU A 106 -0.95 1.85 -17.08
C GLU A 106 -1.62 3.18 -16.71
N ARG A 107 -2.52 3.17 -15.73
CA ARG A 107 -3.26 4.36 -15.27
C ARG A 107 -2.41 5.31 -14.44
N LEU A 108 -1.44 4.79 -13.68
CA LEU A 108 -0.63 5.55 -12.72
C LEU A 108 0.86 5.34 -13.00
N ALA A 109 1.28 5.64 -14.23
CA ALA A 109 2.66 5.45 -14.68
C ALA A 109 3.69 6.19 -13.80
N GLN A 110 3.31 7.29 -13.14
CA GLN A 110 4.19 8.09 -12.27
C GLN A 110 4.66 7.36 -11.01
N ILE A 111 3.93 6.31 -10.59
CA ILE A 111 4.26 5.49 -9.42
C ILE A 111 4.59 4.05 -9.81
N CYS A 112 4.78 3.78 -11.10
CA CYS A 112 5.11 2.45 -11.58
C CYS A 112 6.52 2.04 -11.09
N PRO A 113 6.71 0.80 -10.62
CA PRO A 113 8.04 0.26 -10.36
C PRO A 113 8.91 0.29 -11.63
N PRO A 114 10.25 0.34 -11.49
CA PRO A 114 11.15 0.34 -12.65
C PRO A 114 11.21 -1.00 -13.40
N ALA A 115 10.61 -2.05 -12.86
CA ALA A 115 10.51 -3.36 -13.48
C ALA A 115 9.05 -3.83 -13.50
N GLU A 116 8.71 -4.70 -14.44
CA GLU A 116 7.40 -5.35 -14.45
C GLU A 116 7.18 -6.21 -13.20
N VAL A 117 6.03 -6.04 -12.57
CA VAL A 117 5.61 -6.76 -11.36
C VAL A 117 4.25 -7.41 -11.61
N LYS A 118 4.15 -8.72 -11.38
CA LYS A 118 2.88 -9.45 -11.31
C LYS A 118 2.30 -9.30 -9.91
N TRP A 119 1.09 -8.78 -9.83
CA TRP A 119 0.44 -8.40 -8.58
C TRP A 119 -0.69 -9.37 -8.26
N HIS A 120 -0.70 -9.89 -7.03
CA HIS A 120 -1.72 -10.80 -6.53
C HIS A 120 -2.22 -10.34 -5.17
N TYR A 121 -3.50 -10.55 -4.90
CA TYR A 121 -4.12 -10.17 -3.63
C TYR A 121 -5.17 -11.18 -3.21
N ALA A 122 -5.21 -11.47 -1.91
CA ALA A 122 -6.34 -12.13 -1.28
C ALA A 122 -6.61 -11.48 0.08
N LYS A 123 -7.90 -11.42 0.42
CA LYS A 123 -8.34 -11.08 1.76
C LYS A 123 -8.82 -12.33 2.48
N ALA A 124 -8.26 -12.60 3.65
CA ALA A 124 -8.68 -13.69 4.52
C ALA A 124 -9.66 -13.15 5.57
N HIS A 125 -10.67 -13.97 5.88
CA HIS A 125 -11.69 -13.72 6.90
C HIS A 125 -11.73 -14.83 7.94
N THR A 126 -10.72 -15.69 7.95
CA THR A 126 -10.58 -16.83 8.85
C THR A 126 -9.24 -16.75 9.55
N GLU A 127 -9.12 -17.40 10.69
CA GLU A 127 -7.81 -17.64 11.29
C GLU A 127 -6.92 -18.39 10.27
N LEU A 128 -5.68 -17.94 10.15
CA LEU A 128 -4.68 -18.55 9.29
C LEU A 128 -3.43 -18.81 10.12
N THR A 129 -2.91 -20.03 10.03
CA THR A 129 -1.57 -20.31 10.50
C THR A 129 -0.53 -19.68 9.56
N LYS A 130 0.70 -19.46 10.06
CA LYS A 130 1.82 -19.01 9.21
C LYS A 130 2.00 -19.90 7.98
N PHE A 131 1.92 -21.23 8.15
CA PHE A 131 2.07 -22.17 7.05
C PHE A 131 0.97 -22.03 5.99
N GLU A 132 -0.29 -21.90 6.40
CA GLU A 132 -1.41 -21.69 5.47
C GLU A 132 -1.28 -20.37 4.72
N CYS A 133 -0.81 -19.31 5.39
CA CYS A 133 -0.51 -18.03 4.75
C CYS A 133 0.61 -18.17 3.70
N LEU A 134 1.74 -18.80 4.04
CA LEU A 134 2.83 -19.05 3.08
C LEU A 134 2.37 -19.91 1.89
N LYS A 135 1.54 -20.92 2.14
CA LYS A 135 0.91 -21.74 1.11
C LYS A 135 0.02 -20.92 0.19
N GLY A 136 -0.83 -20.06 0.76
CA GLY A 136 -1.70 -19.16 0.00
C GLY A 136 -0.89 -18.20 -0.89
N LEU A 137 0.18 -17.60 -0.36
CA LEU A 137 1.07 -16.72 -1.13
C LEU A 137 1.71 -17.45 -2.32
N ALA A 138 2.20 -18.67 -2.10
CA ALA A 138 2.80 -19.47 -3.17
C ALA A 138 1.77 -19.86 -4.24
N GLN A 139 0.55 -20.25 -3.83
CA GLN A 139 -0.54 -20.59 -4.75
C GLN A 139 -0.97 -19.40 -5.61
N LEU A 140 -0.99 -18.19 -5.04
CA LEU A 140 -1.31 -16.97 -5.78
C LEU A 140 -0.27 -16.66 -6.86
N ILE A 141 1.01 -16.81 -6.54
CA ILE A 141 2.13 -16.45 -7.43
C ILE A 141 2.38 -17.52 -8.49
N TYR A 142 2.38 -18.80 -8.09
CA TYR A 142 2.83 -19.90 -8.93
C TYR A 142 1.85 -21.08 -8.85
N PRO A 143 0.60 -20.93 -9.37
CA PRO A 143 -0.47 -21.90 -9.17
C PRO A 143 -0.25 -23.25 -9.88
N VAL A 144 0.64 -23.30 -10.86
CA VAL A 144 0.91 -24.51 -11.67
C VAL A 144 1.67 -25.57 -10.87
N SER A 145 2.64 -25.15 -10.05
CA SER A 145 3.44 -26.05 -9.20
C SER A 145 3.87 -25.34 -7.92
N PRO A 146 2.91 -25.04 -7.01
CA PRO A 146 3.16 -24.18 -5.86
C PRO A 146 4.13 -24.80 -4.84
N ASP A 147 4.23 -26.14 -4.79
CA ASP A 147 4.99 -26.87 -3.76
C ASP A 147 6.46 -26.45 -3.69
N GLU A 148 7.11 -26.20 -4.84
CA GLU A 148 8.51 -25.73 -4.86
C GLU A 148 8.67 -24.34 -4.24
N LEU A 149 7.72 -23.44 -4.50
CA LEU A 149 7.71 -22.10 -3.95
C LEU A 149 7.33 -22.09 -2.46
N ILE A 150 6.42 -22.98 -2.05
CA ILE A 150 6.10 -23.22 -0.64
C ILE A 150 7.36 -23.64 0.12
N LEU A 151 8.08 -24.64 -0.40
CA LEU A 151 9.33 -25.11 0.19
C LEU A 151 10.40 -24.01 0.23
N ALA A 152 10.49 -23.16 -0.79
CA ALA A 152 11.40 -22.02 -0.81
C ALA A 152 11.07 -21.01 0.30
N PHE A 153 9.78 -20.68 0.50
CA PHE A 153 9.36 -19.79 1.58
C PHE A 153 9.63 -20.39 2.97
N ILE A 154 9.35 -21.68 3.17
CA ILE A 154 9.61 -22.36 4.46
C ILE A 154 11.10 -22.32 4.78
N LYS A 155 11.96 -22.72 3.83
CA LYS A 155 13.42 -22.65 3.99
C LYS A 155 13.91 -21.24 4.28
N ARG A 156 13.26 -20.21 3.72
CA ARG A 156 13.59 -18.81 4.00
C ARG A 156 13.19 -18.43 5.43
N GLU A 157 12.00 -18.79 5.85
CA GLU A 157 11.44 -18.48 7.17
C GLU A 157 12.23 -19.18 8.29
N GLU A 158 12.69 -20.41 8.07
CA GLU A 158 13.50 -21.19 9.02
C GLU A 158 14.87 -20.56 9.34
N ARG A 159 15.46 -19.81 8.41
CA ARG A 159 16.74 -19.11 8.65
C ARG A 159 16.55 -18.00 9.68
N SER A 160 15.46 -17.27 9.55
CA SER A 160 15.06 -16.17 10.42
C SER A 160 13.67 -15.71 10.01
N SER A 161 12.84 -15.37 11.00
CA SER A 161 11.50 -14.87 10.77
C SER A 161 11.49 -13.74 9.73
N THR A 162 10.54 -13.81 8.80
CA THR A 162 10.34 -12.77 7.78
C THR A 162 9.43 -11.64 8.24
N CYS A 163 9.04 -11.62 9.52
CA CYS A 163 8.39 -10.47 10.14
C CYS A 163 9.40 -9.31 10.21
N VAL A 164 9.10 -8.21 9.52
CA VAL A 164 10.01 -7.06 9.36
C VAL A 164 9.58 -5.83 10.14
N ALA A 165 8.30 -5.78 10.50
CA ALA A 165 7.67 -4.70 11.25
C ALA A 165 6.46 -5.27 12.00
N PRO A 166 6.02 -4.65 13.12
CA PRO A 166 4.82 -5.08 13.80
C PRO A 166 3.64 -5.17 12.82
N GLY A 167 2.95 -6.31 12.76
CA GLY A 167 1.84 -6.53 11.84
C GLY A 167 2.20 -6.90 10.41
N ILE A 168 3.48 -6.85 9.99
CA ILE A 168 3.90 -7.10 8.59
C ILE A 168 5.01 -8.14 8.48
N ALA A 169 4.80 -9.13 7.61
CA ALA A 169 5.85 -10.05 7.15
C ALA A 169 6.12 -9.90 5.65
N ILE A 170 7.37 -10.13 5.25
CA ILE A 170 7.79 -10.17 3.85
C ILE A 170 8.48 -11.50 3.52
N PRO A 171 7.74 -12.58 3.25
CA PRO A 171 8.34 -13.81 2.72
C PRO A 171 8.96 -13.54 1.35
N HIS A 172 10.30 -13.61 1.25
CA HIS A 172 11.00 -13.25 0.01
C HIS A 172 12.02 -14.29 -0.42
N VAL A 173 12.02 -14.62 -1.72
CA VAL A 173 12.93 -15.61 -2.31
C VAL A 173 13.31 -15.24 -3.74
N MET A 174 14.45 -15.76 -4.18
CA MET A 174 14.77 -15.90 -5.60
C MET A 174 14.28 -17.27 -6.07
N PHE A 175 13.63 -17.34 -7.23
CA PHE A 175 12.95 -18.54 -7.72
C PHE A 175 13.13 -18.70 -9.23
N GLU A 176 13.41 -19.93 -9.69
CA GLU A 176 13.74 -20.20 -11.09
C GLU A 176 12.51 -20.26 -12.00
N GLY A 177 11.32 -20.54 -11.44
CA GLY A 177 10.06 -20.65 -12.18
C GLY A 177 9.37 -19.33 -12.54
N ILE A 178 10.03 -18.18 -12.38
CA ILE A 178 9.47 -16.87 -12.74
C ILE A 178 10.46 -15.99 -13.50
N GLU A 179 9.95 -15.20 -14.44
CA GLU A 179 10.74 -14.27 -15.27
C GLU A 179 10.61 -12.80 -14.83
N HIS A 180 9.48 -12.45 -14.21
CA HIS A 180 9.18 -11.12 -13.68
C HIS A 180 9.02 -11.18 -12.17
N ILE A 181 9.19 -10.06 -11.47
CA ILE A 181 8.89 -10.00 -10.03
C ILE A 181 7.43 -10.36 -9.82
N ALA A 182 7.14 -11.17 -8.82
CA ALA A 182 5.79 -11.39 -8.34
C ALA A 182 5.65 -10.90 -6.90
N VAL A 183 4.62 -10.08 -6.67
CA VAL A 183 4.20 -9.64 -5.34
C VAL A 183 2.82 -10.18 -5.06
N ALA A 184 2.69 -10.99 -4.01
CA ALA A 184 1.40 -11.44 -3.50
C ALA A 184 1.17 -10.88 -2.11
N VAL A 185 -0.06 -10.42 -1.88
CA VAL A 185 -0.46 -9.86 -0.59
C VAL A 185 -1.63 -10.66 -0.04
N ILE A 186 -1.46 -11.18 1.17
CA ILE A 186 -2.56 -11.69 1.98
C ILE A 186 -2.77 -10.72 3.14
N LYS A 187 -3.95 -10.10 3.17
CA LYS A 187 -4.41 -9.33 4.33
C LYS A 187 -5.39 -10.19 5.12
N ASN A 188 -5.12 -10.38 6.41
CA ASN A 188 -6.01 -11.07 7.33
C ASN A 188 -6.59 -10.09 8.35
N ASP A 189 -7.89 -10.19 8.60
CA ASP A 189 -8.55 -9.40 9.64
C ASP A 189 -8.12 -9.91 11.05
N GLU A 190 -7.91 -11.22 11.20
CA GLU A 190 -7.34 -11.85 12.40
C GLU A 190 -5.81 -11.85 12.39
N SER A 191 -5.18 -11.74 13.56
CA SER A 191 -3.71 -11.77 13.67
C SER A 191 -3.19 -13.20 13.46
N MET A 192 -2.02 -13.33 12.82
CA MET A 192 -1.34 -14.60 12.58
C MET A 192 -0.05 -14.65 13.39
N ASP A 193 0.13 -15.67 14.24
CA ASP A 193 1.41 -15.90 14.92
C ASP A 193 2.50 -16.19 13.89
N TRP A 194 3.51 -15.30 13.85
CA TRP A 194 4.64 -15.41 12.93
C TRP A 194 5.92 -15.94 13.58
N ALA A 195 5.87 -16.34 14.86
CA ALA A 195 7.01 -16.72 15.68
C ALA A 195 8.11 -15.63 15.70
N SER A 196 7.68 -14.37 15.82
CA SER A 196 8.56 -13.19 15.82
C SER A 196 8.50 -12.44 17.15
N LYS A 197 9.63 -11.86 17.56
CA LYS A 197 9.67 -10.93 18.71
C LYS A 197 8.96 -9.60 18.42
N MET A 198 8.67 -9.30 17.16
CA MET A 198 7.97 -8.08 16.73
C MET A 198 6.44 -8.21 16.83
N GLY A 199 5.94 -9.40 17.18
CA GLY A 199 4.52 -9.70 17.33
C GLY A 199 3.90 -10.37 16.11
N ASP A 200 2.58 -10.44 16.14
CA ASP A 200 1.75 -11.10 15.12
C ASP A 200 1.69 -10.30 13.82
N VAL A 201 1.23 -10.98 12.76
CA VAL A 201 1.16 -10.44 11.40
C VAL A 201 -0.31 -10.37 10.95
N HIS A 202 -0.70 -9.23 10.40
CA HIS A 202 -1.99 -9.03 9.71
C HIS A 202 -1.82 -8.92 8.20
N LEU A 203 -0.62 -8.56 7.74
CA LEU A 203 -0.32 -8.32 6.34
C LEU A 203 0.94 -9.07 5.93
N ALA A 204 0.78 -10.11 5.12
CA ALA A 204 1.91 -10.83 4.53
C ALA A 204 2.09 -10.37 3.08
N ILE A 205 3.29 -9.89 2.76
CA ILE A 205 3.67 -9.35 1.44
C ILE A 205 4.78 -10.25 0.88
N ALA A 206 4.43 -11.28 0.12
CA ALA A 206 5.41 -12.11 -0.54
C ALA A 206 6.10 -11.34 -1.68
N LEU A 207 7.42 -11.46 -1.78
CA LEU A 207 8.24 -10.88 -2.84
C LEU A 207 9.10 -11.98 -3.48
N VAL A 208 8.74 -12.40 -4.69
CA VAL A 208 9.45 -13.45 -5.42
C VAL A 208 10.15 -12.80 -6.61
N MET A 209 11.45 -13.01 -6.73
CA MET A 209 12.27 -12.52 -7.84
C MET A 209 12.79 -13.68 -8.68
N PRO A 210 13.07 -13.47 -9.98
CA PRO A 210 13.79 -14.46 -10.77
C PRO A 210 15.15 -14.84 -10.14
N SER A 211 15.61 -16.07 -10.34
CA SER A 211 16.94 -16.52 -9.86
C SER A 211 18.12 -15.71 -10.40
N LYS A 212 17.93 -15.03 -11.53
CA LYS A 212 18.91 -14.13 -12.15
C LYS A 212 18.24 -12.77 -12.42
N PRO A 213 17.96 -11.97 -11.37
CA PRO A 213 17.22 -10.74 -11.55
C PRO A 213 18.08 -9.70 -12.27
N ASN A 214 17.45 -8.89 -13.12
CA ASN A 214 18.11 -7.76 -13.76
C ASN A 214 18.25 -6.57 -12.79
N ARG A 215 18.97 -5.52 -13.21
CA ARG A 215 19.22 -4.34 -12.37
C ARG A 215 17.95 -3.65 -11.89
N GLU A 216 16.95 -3.49 -12.76
CA GLU A 216 15.69 -2.81 -12.43
C GLU A 216 14.88 -3.62 -11.42
N GLN A 217 14.85 -4.94 -11.57
CA GLN A 217 14.21 -5.85 -10.62
C GLN A 217 14.86 -5.76 -9.23
N ILE A 218 16.19 -5.75 -9.18
CA ILE A 218 16.93 -5.58 -7.91
C ILE A 218 16.59 -4.23 -7.25
N ILE A 219 16.56 -3.14 -8.03
CA ILE A 219 16.21 -1.81 -7.53
C ILE A 219 14.79 -1.80 -6.96
N ALA A 220 13.81 -2.33 -7.70
CA ALA A 220 12.41 -2.35 -7.26
C ALA A 220 12.23 -3.12 -5.93
N ALA A 221 12.83 -4.31 -5.84
CA ALA A 221 12.81 -5.13 -4.63
C ALA A 221 13.52 -4.47 -3.43
N THR A 222 14.67 -3.83 -3.68
CA THR A 222 15.43 -3.08 -2.67
C THR A 222 14.64 -1.89 -2.15
N ASN A 223 13.95 -1.15 -3.03
CA ASN A 223 13.11 -0.03 -2.62
C ASN A 223 11.99 -0.47 -1.69
N LEU A 224 11.26 -1.54 -2.05
CA LEU A 224 10.17 -2.06 -1.22
C LEU A 224 10.66 -2.46 0.17
N THR A 225 11.69 -3.31 0.22
CA THR A 225 12.20 -3.85 1.48
C THR A 225 12.78 -2.76 2.39
N ARG A 226 13.45 -1.74 1.83
CA ARG A 226 13.96 -0.60 2.60
C ARG A 226 12.86 0.33 3.08
N ASN A 227 11.85 0.61 2.26
CA ASN A 227 10.72 1.46 2.65
C ASN A 227 9.86 0.81 3.75
N LEU A 228 9.83 -0.51 3.84
CA LEU A 228 9.15 -1.24 4.91
C LEU A 228 9.88 -1.17 6.27
N LEU A 229 11.07 -0.57 6.32
CA LEU A 229 11.73 -0.18 7.58
C LEU A 229 11.25 1.19 8.11
N CYS A 230 10.43 1.91 7.35
CA CYS A 230 9.85 3.19 7.77
C CYS A 230 8.51 2.95 8.47
N ASP A 231 8.41 3.33 9.75
CA ASP A 231 7.20 3.16 10.57
C ASP A 231 5.95 3.76 9.92
N GLN A 232 6.08 4.89 9.22
CA GLN A 232 4.95 5.52 8.55
C GLN A 232 4.43 4.73 7.36
N MET A 233 5.32 4.07 6.60
CA MET A 233 4.91 3.19 5.51
C MET A 233 4.18 1.97 6.08
N VAL A 234 4.72 1.37 7.14
CA VAL A 234 4.12 0.25 7.86
C VAL A 234 2.71 0.61 8.34
N GLU A 235 2.57 1.74 9.02
CA GLU A 235 1.28 2.22 9.53
C GLU A 235 0.26 2.42 8.38
N ARG A 236 0.68 3.05 7.27
CA ARG A 236 -0.19 3.29 6.10
C ARG A 236 -0.65 2.00 5.44
N LEU A 237 0.23 1.01 5.29
CA LEU A 237 -0.12 -0.29 4.71
C LEU A 237 -1.14 -1.03 5.58
N LEU A 238 -0.97 -1.02 6.91
CA LEU A 238 -1.89 -1.68 7.84
C LEU A 238 -3.28 -1.03 7.84
N ARG A 239 -3.33 0.31 7.84
CA ARG A 239 -4.59 1.08 7.82
C ARG A 239 -5.33 0.98 6.49
N THR A 240 -4.63 0.77 5.39
CA THR A 240 -5.22 0.71 4.04
C THR A 240 -6.15 -0.48 3.88
N ARG A 241 -7.44 -0.20 3.61
CA ARG A 241 -8.51 -1.23 3.47
C ARG A 241 -8.78 -1.64 2.02
N SER A 242 -8.56 -0.73 1.09
CA SER A 242 -8.82 -0.91 -0.34
C SER A 242 -7.66 -1.62 -1.01
N GLY A 243 -7.93 -2.69 -1.75
CA GLY A 243 -6.89 -3.45 -2.47
C GLY A 243 -6.17 -2.57 -3.49
N VAL A 244 -6.89 -1.76 -4.26
CA VAL A 244 -6.27 -0.87 -5.26
C VAL A 244 -5.38 0.21 -4.61
N ASP A 245 -5.76 0.74 -3.46
CA ASP A 245 -4.93 1.70 -2.72
C ASP A 245 -3.69 1.03 -2.12
N LEU A 246 -3.84 -0.21 -1.65
CA LEU A 246 -2.73 -1.01 -1.13
C LEU A 246 -1.72 -1.32 -2.25
N GLN A 247 -2.20 -1.72 -3.42
CA GLN A 247 -1.35 -1.91 -4.59
C GLN A 247 -0.63 -0.62 -4.98
N ALA A 248 -1.34 0.52 -5.01
CA ALA A 248 -0.73 1.81 -5.34
C ALA A 248 0.37 2.21 -4.34
N LEU A 249 0.17 1.99 -3.03
CA LEU A 249 1.20 2.20 -2.01
C LEU A 249 2.42 1.32 -2.23
N LEU A 250 2.23 0.03 -2.55
CA LEU A 250 3.32 -0.91 -2.81
C LEU A 250 4.05 -0.58 -4.11
N MET A 251 3.34 -0.22 -5.18
CA MET A 251 3.92 0.27 -6.42
C MET A 251 4.78 1.51 -6.16
N TYR A 252 4.24 2.48 -5.42
CA TYR A 252 4.96 3.69 -5.05
C TYR A 252 6.23 3.36 -4.24
N ALA A 253 6.11 2.48 -3.24
CA ALA A 253 7.23 2.00 -2.43
C ALA A 253 8.27 1.19 -3.21
N MET A 254 7.91 0.57 -4.33
CA MET A 254 8.85 -0.09 -5.24
C MET A 254 9.49 0.88 -6.24
N SER A 255 8.81 1.97 -6.59
CA SER A 255 9.29 2.95 -7.58
C SER A 255 10.49 3.77 -7.10
N ARG A 256 10.60 4.04 -5.79
CA ARG A 256 11.61 4.92 -5.21
C ARG A 256 11.80 4.68 -3.71
N LEU A 257 12.92 5.12 -3.16
CA LEU A 257 13.09 5.23 -1.71
C LEU A 257 12.37 6.47 -1.17
N LEU A 258 11.74 6.32 -0.01
CA LEU A 258 11.11 7.40 0.72
C LEU A 258 12.08 7.97 1.75
N ASN A 259 11.94 9.27 2.02
CA ASN A 259 12.76 10.02 2.96
C ASN A 259 12.20 10.01 4.38
#